data_AF-X7F3I4-F1
#
_entry.id   AF-X7F3I4-F1
#
_cell.length_a   1.000
_cell.length_b   1.000
_cell.length_c   1.000
_cell.angle_alpha   90.00
_cell.angle_beta   90.00
_cell.angle_gamma   90.00
#
_symmetry.space_group_name_H-M   'P 1'
#
loop_
_entity.id
_entity.type
_entity.pdbx_description
1 polymer ?
#
loop_
_entity_poly.entity_id
_entity_poly.type
_entity_poly.pdbx_seq_one_letter_code
_entity_poly.pdbx_strand_id
1 'polypeptide(L)'
;MTQKTSSLRRVALASAALICAAAASLAATDVLGPAEPGIVTIEVAPHELAECRETLAQVAATPAVADNGSPLFFDRASDLPQVQCVAVSDA
;
A
#
# COMPACT_ATOMS: atom_id res chain seq x y z
N MET A 1 22.02 20.68 -49.48
CA MET A 1 21.89 20.91 -48.02
C MET A 1 20.75 20.05 -47.47
N THR A 2 20.97 18.77 -47.18
CA THR A 2 19.84 17.85 -46.82
C THR A 2 20.19 16.88 -45.67
N GLN A 3 21.36 17.03 -45.04
CA GLN A 3 21.85 16.08 -44.03
C GLN A 3 21.42 16.43 -42.59
N LYS A 4 21.25 17.73 -42.29
CA LYS A 4 21.05 18.25 -40.92
C LYS A 4 19.71 17.83 -40.30
N THR A 5 18.64 17.73 -41.09
CA THR A 5 17.28 17.41 -40.61
C THR A 5 17.07 15.95 -40.21
N SER A 6 17.83 15.01 -40.80
CA SER A 6 17.71 13.58 -40.47
C SER A 6 18.33 13.23 -39.11
N SER A 7 19.36 13.97 -38.69
CA SER A 7 20.05 13.76 -37.42
C SER A 7 19.20 14.26 -36.24
N LEU A 8 18.59 15.45 -36.37
CA LEU A 8 17.67 16.01 -35.37
C LEU A 8 16.46 15.11 -35.09
N ARG A 9 15.89 14.45 -36.12
CA ARG A 9 14.77 13.51 -35.94
C ARG A 9 15.16 12.25 -35.17
N ARG A 10 16.37 11.72 -35.41
CA ARG A 10 16.86 10.52 -34.69
C ARG A 10 17.16 10.83 -33.22
N VAL A 11 17.74 12.00 -32.95
CA VAL A 11 18.00 12.46 -31.59
C VAL A 11 16.69 12.64 -30.82
N ALA A 12 15.68 13.27 -31.44
CA ALA A 12 14.36 13.45 -30.82
C ALA A 12 13.64 12.12 -30.51
N LEU A 13 13.70 11.16 -31.44
CA LEU A 13 13.12 9.82 -31.24
C LEU A 13 13.84 9.04 -30.14
N ALA A 14 15.18 9.10 -30.09
CA ALA A 14 15.96 8.45 -29.05
C ALA A 14 15.69 9.04 -27.66
N SER A 15 15.57 10.37 -27.55
CA SER A 15 15.23 11.02 -26.28
C SER A 15 13.82 10.65 -25.80
N ALA A 16 12.83 10.59 -26.70
CA ALA A 16 11.48 10.19 -26.33
C ALA A 16 11.43 8.73 -25.84
N ALA A 17 12.16 7.83 -26.49
CA ALA A 17 12.25 6.43 -26.07
C ALA A 17 12.88 6.27 -24.68
N LEU A 18 13.95 7.02 -24.38
CA LEU A 18 14.61 6.99 -23.07
C LEU A 18 13.71 7.54 -21.95
N ILE A 19 12.94 8.59 -22.22
CA ILE A 19 12.00 9.17 -21.25
C ILE A 19 10.85 8.19 -20.94
N CYS A 20 10.30 7.54 -21.97
CA CYS A 20 9.25 6.52 -21.77
C CYS A 20 9.78 5.29 -21.00
N ALA A 21 11.01 4.84 -21.28
CA ALA A 21 11.62 3.72 -20.56
C ALA A 21 11.88 4.05 -19.08
N ALA A 22 12.30 5.28 -18.78
CA ALA A 22 12.45 5.74 -17.40
C ALA A 22 11.10 5.76 -16.67
N ALA A 23 10.05 6.35 -17.26
CA ALA A 23 8.72 6.42 -16.63
C ALA A 23 8.11 5.03 -16.34
N ALA A 24 8.31 4.04 -17.24
CA ALA A 24 7.86 2.67 -17.03
C ALA A 24 8.57 1.96 -15.85
N SER A 25 9.80 2.37 -15.53
CA SER A 25 10.60 1.79 -14.44
C SER A 25 10.16 2.28 -13.06
N LEU A 26 9.67 3.53 -12.96
CA LEU A 26 9.16 4.09 -11.68
C LEU A 26 7.86 3.41 -11.23
N ALA A 27 6.98 3.02 -12.16
CA ALA A 27 5.73 2.33 -11.82
C ALA A 27 5.94 0.90 -11.30
N ALA A 28 7.01 0.22 -11.73
CA ALA A 28 7.32 -1.14 -11.27
C ALA A 28 8.04 -1.17 -9.89
N THR A 29 8.56 -0.04 -9.44
CA THR A 29 9.33 0.03 -8.18
C THR A 29 8.40 0.14 -6.96
N ASP A 30 7.16 0.60 -7.13
CA ASP A 30 6.17 0.68 -6.04
C ASP A 30 5.81 -0.72 -5.49
N VAL A 31 5.88 -1.75 -6.33
CA VAL A 31 5.62 -3.16 -5.97
C VAL A 31 6.83 -3.84 -5.29
N LEU A 32 8.03 -3.26 -5.38
CA LEU A 32 9.28 -3.83 -4.86
C LEU A 32 9.71 -3.23 -3.52
N GLY A 33 8.92 -2.32 -2.94
CA GLY A 33 9.12 -1.88 -1.57
C GLY A 33 8.97 -3.06 -0.59
N PRO A 34 9.69 -3.06 0.56
CA PRO A 34 9.38 -4.03 1.60
C PRO A 34 7.88 -3.94 1.88
N ALA A 35 7.20 -5.10 1.90
CA ALA A 35 5.81 -5.16 2.32
C ALA A 35 5.76 -4.62 3.75
N GLU A 36 5.48 -3.33 3.89
CA GLU A 36 5.15 -2.73 5.18
C GLU A 36 4.06 -3.63 5.77
N PRO A 37 4.20 -4.10 7.03
CA PRO A 37 3.19 -4.95 7.65
C PRO A 37 1.85 -4.26 7.47
N GLY A 38 0.95 -4.86 6.68
CA GLY A 38 -0.23 -4.18 6.18
C GLY A 38 -1.08 -3.68 7.33
N ILE A 39 -0.99 -2.37 7.61
CA ILE A 39 -1.83 -1.72 8.61
C ILE A 39 -3.17 -1.45 7.95
N VAL A 40 -4.21 -2.15 8.40
CA VAL A 40 -5.58 -1.88 7.98
C VAL A 40 -6.09 -0.67 8.77
N THR A 41 -6.38 0.40 8.06
CA THR A 41 -6.89 1.64 8.68
C THR A 41 -8.41 1.68 8.59
N ILE A 42 -9.05 1.93 9.73
CA ILE A 42 -10.49 2.19 9.83
C ILE A 42 -10.67 3.69 10.06
N GLU A 43 -11.25 4.36 9.09
CA GLU A 43 -11.60 5.77 9.16
C GLU A 43 -12.93 5.94 9.90
N VAL A 44 -12.93 6.75 10.96
CA VAL A 44 -14.13 7.00 11.80
C VAL A 44 -14.28 8.49 12.08
N ALA A 45 -15.48 8.91 12.46
CA ALA A 45 -15.68 10.28 12.92
C ALA A 45 -14.92 10.52 14.24
N PRO A 46 -14.51 11.77 14.56
CA PRO A 46 -13.71 12.04 15.76
C PRO A 46 -14.35 11.60 17.08
N HIS A 47 -15.69 11.60 17.15
CA HIS A 47 -16.44 11.20 18.34
C HIS A 47 -16.56 9.67 18.48
N GLU A 48 -16.34 8.91 17.41
CA GLU A 48 -16.42 7.44 17.39
C GLU A 48 -15.06 6.78 17.64
N LEU A 49 -13.98 7.56 17.66
CA LEU A 49 -12.62 7.05 17.81
C LEU A 49 -12.41 6.24 19.10
N ALA A 50 -13.03 6.68 20.20
CA ALA A 50 -12.93 5.99 21.49
C ALA A 50 -13.61 4.61 21.44
N GLU A 51 -14.82 4.55 20.88
CA GLU A 51 -15.60 3.32 20.71
C GLU A 51 -14.91 2.35 19.75
N CYS A 52 -14.37 2.85 18.64
CA CYS A 52 -13.62 2.05 17.68
C CYS A 52 -12.40 1.39 18.33
N ARG A 53 -11.64 2.15 19.14
CA ARG A 53 -10.48 1.61 19.87
C ARG A 53 -10.86 0.57 20.91
N GLU A 54 -11.96 0.78 21.64
CA GLU A 54 -12.47 -0.18 22.60
C GLU A 54 -12.90 -1.49 21.92
N THR A 55 -13.61 -1.38 20.80
CA THR A 55 -14.06 -2.53 20.01
C THR A 55 -12.88 -3.33 19.47
N LEU A 56 -11.86 -2.66 18.92
CA LEU A 56 -10.66 -3.35 18.44
C LEU A 56 -9.90 -4.07 19.57
N ALA A 57 -9.88 -3.52 20.79
CA ALA A 57 -9.27 -4.20 21.93
C ALA A 57 -10.03 -5.48 22.33
N GLN A 58 -11.36 -5.47 22.23
CA GLN A 58 -12.18 -6.66 22.47
C GLN A 58 -11.95 -7.73 21.37
N VAL A 59 -11.89 -7.31 20.11
CA VAL A 59 -11.60 -8.20 18.98
C VAL A 59 -10.20 -8.81 19.11
N ALA A 60 -9.19 -8.03 19.51
CA ALA A 60 -7.83 -8.52 19.70
C ALA A 60 -7.71 -9.58 20.82
N ALA A 61 -8.62 -9.58 21.79
CA ALA A 61 -8.69 -10.60 22.83
C ALA A 61 -9.41 -11.89 22.38
N THR A 62 -10.02 -11.90 21.18
CA THR A 62 -10.75 -13.05 20.65
C THR A 62 -9.77 -14.06 20.05
N PRO A 63 -9.80 -15.34 20.48
CA PRO A 63 -8.95 -16.37 19.90
C PRO A 63 -9.28 -16.58 18.43
N ALA A 64 -8.25 -16.71 17.61
CA ALA A 64 -8.44 -17.14 16.24
C ALA A 64 -8.82 -18.61 16.19
N VAL A 65 -9.74 -18.94 15.28
CA VAL A 65 -10.25 -20.29 15.07
C VAL A 65 -10.24 -20.60 13.59
N ALA A 66 -9.92 -21.84 13.24
CA ALA A 66 -10.06 -22.35 11.88
C ALA A 66 -11.53 -22.68 11.58
N ASP A 67 -11.86 -22.91 10.30
CA ASP A 67 -13.23 -23.21 9.85
C ASP A 67 -13.83 -24.46 10.51
N ASN A 68 -12.98 -25.39 10.94
CA ASN A 68 -13.36 -26.59 11.68
C ASN A 68 -13.55 -26.36 13.19
N GLY A 69 -13.39 -25.12 13.67
CA GLY A 69 -13.52 -24.72 15.07
C GLY A 69 -12.28 -24.95 15.94
N SER A 70 -11.15 -25.44 15.38
CA SER A 70 -9.93 -25.61 16.19
C SER A 70 -9.22 -24.27 16.43
N PRO A 71 -8.69 -24.01 17.63
CA PRO A 71 -7.95 -22.78 17.91
C PRO A 71 -6.68 -22.69 17.07
N LEU A 72 -6.43 -21.50 16.51
CA LEU A 72 -5.20 -21.15 15.83
C LEU A 72 -4.26 -20.45 16.83
N PHE A 73 -3.07 -21.00 17.00
CA PHE A 73 -2.02 -20.39 17.82
C PHE A 73 -1.11 -19.60 16.91
N PHE A 74 -1.23 -18.27 16.97
CA PHE A 74 -0.27 -17.38 16.31
C PHE A 74 0.88 -17.11 17.29
N ASP A 75 2.07 -17.61 16.96
CA ASP A 75 3.27 -17.45 17.80
C ASP A 75 3.84 -16.02 17.75
N ARG A 76 3.41 -15.18 16.78
CA ARG A 76 3.92 -13.81 16.61
C ARG A 76 2.85 -12.83 16.17
N ALA A 77 2.93 -11.60 16.69
CA ALA A 77 2.19 -10.43 16.23
C ALA A 77 2.47 -10.04 14.77
N SER A 78 3.46 -10.68 14.12
CA SER A 78 3.81 -10.48 12.71
C SER A 78 2.90 -11.23 11.73
N ASP A 79 2.16 -12.25 12.21
CA ASP A 79 1.29 -13.07 11.36
C ASP A 79 -0.12 -12.49 11.23
N LEU A 80 -0.43 -11.42 11.96
CA LEU A 80 -1.71 -10.75 11.95
C LEU A 80 -1.57 -9.32 11.40
N PRO A 81 -2.44 -8.90 10.47
CA PRO A 81 -2.48 -7.50 10.04
C PRO A 81 -2.83 -6.61 11.23
N GLN A 82 -2.09 -5.52 11.41
CA GLN A 82 -2.39 -4.55 12.47
C GLN A 82 -3.57 -3.69 12.04
N VAL A 83 -4.58 -3.54 12.89
CA VAL A 83 -5.76 -2.71 12.62
C VAL A 83 -5.71 -1.47 13.50
N GLN A 84 -5.89 -0.28 12.93
CA GLN A 84 -5.94 0.96 13.68
C GLN A 84 -7.13 1.83 13.27
N CYS A 85 -7.74 2.50 14.24
CA CYS A 85 -8.76 3.52 13.99
C CYS A 85 -8.10 4.89 13.84
N VAL A 86 -8.48 5.63 12.80
CA VAL A 86 -8.01 7.01 12.56
C VAL A 86 -9.23 7.92 12.44
N ALA A 87 -9.21 9.01 13.19
CA ALA A 87 -10.24 10.03 13.09
C ALA A 87 -9.99 10.89 11.86
N VAL A 88 -10.95 10.92 10.94
CA VAL A 88 -10.96 11.86 9.81
C VAL A 88 -12.01 12.93 10.06
N SER A 89 -11.61 14.18 9.86
CA SER A 89 -12.54 15.30 9.81
C SER A 89 -12.88 15.51 8.34
N ASP A 90 -14.05 15.05 7.91
CA ASP A 90 -14.59 15.48 6.62
C ASP A 90 -14.66 17.01 6.62
N ALA A 91 -13.95 17.64 5.69
CA ALA A 91 -13.86 19.08 5.52
C ALA A 91 -14.76 19.54 4.37
#